data_AF-A0A7V3CV17-F1
#
_entry.id   AF-A0A7V3CV17-F1
#
_cell.length_a   1.000
_cell.length_b   1.000
_cell.length_c   1.000
_cell.angle_alpha   90.00
_cell.angle_beta   90.00
_cell.angle_gamma   90.00
#
_symmetry.space_group_name_H-M   'P 1'
#
loop_
_entity.id
_entity.type
_entity.pdbx_description
1 polymer ?
#
loop_
_entity_poly.entity_id
_entity_poly.type
_entity_poly.pdbx_seq_one_letter_code
_entity_poly.pdbx_strand_id
1 'polypeptide(L)'
;MAGELTIEQFGQKTKLFLSVINNELPKINEICAVTALSILKQRIIDDGIGANGASLGSYSPSYVETRKKNNKQTNHVDLKFTGDMWRDIDVISSELKGDTAVTVVTAKNAINRGKLKTEDIMFNNAERYGDFMALSPEEEEQVASVFDKELQKVIDKIFENG
;
A
#
# COMPACT_ATOMS: atom_id res chain seq x y z
N MET A 1 -8.33 -12.56 -39.79
CA MET A 1 -7.04 -12.45 -40.51
C MET A 1 -6.22 -11.41 -39.78
N ALA A 2 -5.12 -11.79 -39.15
CA ALA A 2 -4.18 -10.82 -38.58
C ALA A 2 -3.40 -10.20 -39.74
N GLY A 3 -3.53 -8.89 -39.95
CA GLY A 3 -2.74 -8.17 -40.95
C GLY A 3 -1.28 -8.10 -40.51
N GLU A 4 -0.34 -8.21 -41.46
CA GLU A 4 1.07 -7.96 -41.18
C GLU A 4 1.29 -6.50 -40.81
N LEU A 5 1.99 -6.27 -39.71
CA LEU A 5 2.28 -4.94 -39.18
C LEU A 5 3.59 -4.44 -39.82
N THR A 6 3.56 -3.28 -40.48
CA THR A 6 4.79 -2.71 -41.06
C THR A 6 5.73 -2.24 -39.96
N ILE A 7 7.03 -2.14 -40.26
CA ILE A 7 8.04 -1.60 -39.33
C ILE A 7 7.65 -0.19 -38.84
N GLU A 8 7.09 0.64 -39.73
CA GLU A 8 6.64 1.99 -39.38
C GLU A 8 5.45 1.96 -38.42
N GLN A 9 4.43 1.13 -38.69
CA GLN A 9 3.29 0.95 -37.80
C GLN A 9 3.72 0.43 -36.43
N PHE A 10 4.69 -0.48 -36.38
CA PHE A 10 5.25 -1.00 -35.14
C PHE A 10 5.95 0.10 -34.35
N GLY A 11 6.77 0.92 -35.01
CA GLY A 11 7.42 2.08 -34.40
C GLY A 11 6.43 3.11 -33.85
N GLN A 12 5.32 3.37 -34.56
CA GLN A 12 4.26 4.27 -34.09
C GLN A 12 3.53 3.70 -32.87
N LYS A 13 3.14 2.42 -32.90
CA LYS A 13 2.51 1.74 -31.74
C LYS A 13 3.45 1.71 -30.52
N THR A 14 4.75 1.54 -30.72
CA THR A 14 5.74 1.58 -29.63
C THR A 14 5.85 2.96 -28.99
N LYS A 15 5.89 4.03 -29.78
CA LYS A 15 5.89 5.41 -29.27
C LYS A 15 4.61 5.74 -28.52
N LEU A 16 3.46 5.33 -29.06
CA LEU A 16 2.17 5.49 -28.39
C LEU A 16 2.16 4.73 -27.06
N PHE A 17 2.62 3.48 -27.05
CA PHE A 17 2.73 2.66 -25.85
C PHE A 17 3.56 3.35 -24.77
N LEU A 18 4.77 3.81 -25.10
CA LEU A 18 5.61 4.54 -24.14
C LEU A 18 4.93 5.80 -23.61
N SER A 19 4.25 6.57 -24.47
CA SER A 19 3.54 7.77 -24.03
C SER A 19 2.37 7.45 -23.11
N VAL A 20 1.60 6.40 -23.39
CA VAL A 20 0.45 6.01 -22.57
C VAL A 20 0.94 5.44 -21.24
N ILE A 21 1.95 4.58 -21.24
CA ILE A 21 2.55 4.04 -20.03
C ILE A 21 3.05 5.17 -19.13
N ASN A 22 3.82 6.12 -19.64
CA ASN A 22 4.32 7.24 -18.82
C ASN A 22 3.19 8.06 -18.17
N ASN A 23 2.01 8.12 -18.79
CA ASN A 23 0.85 8.84 -18.26
C ASN A 23 -0.01 8.00 -17.29
N GLU A 24 -0.09 6.69 -17.48
CA GLU A 24 -0.93 5.80 -16.67
C GLU A 24 -0.18 5.17 -15.48
N LEU A 25 1.14 4.98 -15.60
CA LEU A 25 1.97 4.32 -14.58
C LEU A 25 1.88 4.99 -13.19
N PRO A 26 1.85 6.34 -13.06
CA PRO A 26 1.62 6.96 -11.75
C PRO A 26 0.29 6.58 -11.10
N LYS A 27 -0.79 6.44 -11.89
CA LYS A 27 -2.10 6.04 -11.38
C LYS A 27 -2.13 4.56 -10.98
N ILE A 28 -1.50 3.70 -11.78
CA ILE A 28 -1.33 2.28 -11.45
C ILE A 28 -0.59 2.14 -10.13
N ASN A 29 0.49 2.90 -9.95
CA ASN A 29 1.30 2.90 -8.74
C ASN A 29 0.49 3.39 -7.51
N GLU A 30 -0.33 4.43 -7.67
CA GLU A 30 -1.26 4.89 -6.62
C GLU A 30 -2.26 3.80 -6.22
N ILE A 31 -2.87 3.10 -7.19
CA ILE A 31 -3.79 1.97 -6.95
C ILE A 31 -3.08 0.86 -6.16
N CYS A 32 -1.85 0.52 -6.55
CA CYS A 32 -1.05 -0.51 -5.87
C CYS A 32 -0.74 -0.11 -4.42
N ALA A 33 -0.38 1.16 -4.19
CA ALA A 33 -0.07 1.64 -2.85
C ALA A 33 -1.31 1.72 -1.93
N VAL A 34 -2.47 2.14 -2.46
CA VAL A 34 -3.74 2.09 -1.72
C VAL A 34 -4.15 0.65 -1.40
N THR A 35 -3.89 -0.28 -2.32
CA THR A 35 -4.12 -1.71 -2.13
C THR A 35 -3.22 -2.25 -1.00
N ALA A 36 -1.92 -1.99 -1.07
CA ALA A 36 -0.97 -2.35 -0.03
C ALA A 36 -1.40 -1.81 1.34
N LEU A 37 -1.78 -0.53 1.41
CA LEU A 37 -2.26 0.08 2.65
C LEU A 37 -3.53 -0.60 3.19
N SER A 38 -4.46 -0.99 2.31
CA SER A 38 -5.68 -1.71 2.72
C SER A 38 -5.36 -3.10 3.29
N ILE A 39 -4.45 -3.82 2.64
CA ILE A 39 -3.97 -5.13 3.10
C ILE A 39 -3.31 -5.01 4.47
N LEU A 40 -2.39 -4.05 4.64
CA LEU A 40 -1.74 -3.78 5.93
C LEU A 40 -2.75 -3.45 7.02
N LYS A 41 -3.76 -2.61 6.72
CA LYS A 41 -4.83 -2.27 7.66
C LYS A 41 -5.58 -3.52 8.12
N GLN A 42 -5.97 -4.39 7.19
CA GLN A 42 -6.64 -5.65 7.53
C GLN A 42 -5.75 -6.49 8.47
N ARG A 43 -4.52 -6.79 8.05
CA ARG A 43 -3.62 -7.67 8.81
C ARG A 43 -3.27 -7.12 10.19
N ILE A 44 -2.99 -5.82 10.30
CA ILE A 44 -2.52 -5.22 11.57
C ILE A 44 -3.68 -4.84 12.50
N ILE A 45 -4.78 -4.31 11.95
CA ILE A 45 -5.89 -3.77 12.76
C ILE A 45 -6.92 -4.83 13.08
N ASP A 46 -7.23 -5.70 12.13
CA ASP A 46 -8.32 -6.65 12.27
C ASP A 46 -7.82 -8.04 12.70
N ASP A 47 -6.62 -8.42 12.27
CA ASP A 47 -6.03 -9.73 12.62
C ASP A 47 -4.96 -9.63 13.72
N GLY A 48 -4.32 -8.47 13.89
CA GLY A 48 -3.26 -8.27 14.88
C GLY A 48 -1.99 -9.04 14.56
N ILE A 49 -1.63 -9.11 13.29
CA ILE A 49 -0.52 -9.92 12.76
C ILE A 49 0.57 -9.01 12.16
N GLY A 50 1.84 -9.31 12.45
CA GLY A 50 3.02 -8.65 11.88
C GLY A 50 3.41 -9.20 10.51
N ALA A 51 4.39 -8.58 9.85
CA ALA A 51 4.79 -8.95 8.48
C ALA A 51 5.35 -10.38 8.38
N ASN A 52 5.88 -10.91 9.48
CA ASN A 52 6.38 -12.27 9.58
C ASN A 52 5.30 -13.30 9.95
N GLY A 53 4.01 -12.92 9.95
CA GLY A 53 2.91 -13.78 10.38
C GLY A 53 2.77 -13.96 11.90
N ALA A 54 3.65 -13.37 12.71
CA ALA A 54 3.57 -13.47 14.17
C ALA A 54 2.48 -12.55 14.73
N SER A 55 1.84 -12.96 15.82
CA SER A 55 0.91 -12.11 16.55
C SER A 55 1.63 -10.89 17.14
N LEU A 56 1.01 -9.71 17.06
CA LEU A 56 1.43 -8.48 17.72
C LEU A 56 1.22 -8.53 19.26
N GLY A 57 0.76 -9.67 19.78
CA GLY A 57 0.61 -9.94 21.19
C GLY A 57 -0.80 -9.69 21.70
N SER A 58 -0.92 -9.66 23.03
CA SER A 58 -2.16 -9.47 23.76
C SER A 58 -2.05 -8.29 24.71
N TYR A 59 -3.17 -7.63 24.98
CA TYR A 59 -3.19 -6.56 25.97
C TYR A 59 -3.04 -7.08 27.40
N SER A 60 -2.50 -6.23 28.27
CA SER A 60 -2.52 -6.50 29.71
C SER A 60 -3.96 -6.58 30.24
N PRO A 61 -4.23 -7.37 31.30
CA PRO A 61 -5.58 -7.53 31.85
C PRO A 61 -6.28 -6.21 32.20
N SER A 62 -5.56 -5.27 32.82
CA SER A 62 -6.09 -3.94 33.17
C SER A 62 -6.47 -3.12 31.93
N TYR A 63 -5.71 -3.25 30.85
CA TYR A 63 -6.01 -2.56 29.60
C TYR A 63 -7.16 -3.23 28.85
N VAL A 64 -7.31 -4.56 28.92
CA VAL A 64 -8.48 -5.29 28.41
C VAL A 64 -9.77 -4.78 29.08
N GLU A 65 -9.78 -4.61 30.40
CA GLU A 65 -10.94 -4.03 31.11
C GLU A 65 -11.26 -2.62 30.62
N THR A 66 -10.24 -1.79 30.41
CA THR A 66 -10.39 -0.43 29.90
C THR A 66 -10.97 -0.45 28.47
N ARG A 67 -10.48 -1.33 27.59
CA ARG A 67 -10.98 -1.48 26.21
C ARG A 67 -12.43 -1.96 26.19
N LYS A 68 -12.79 -2.96 27.01
CA LYS A 68 -14.17 -3.44 27.18
C LYS A 68 -15.11 -2.33 27.62
N LYS A 69 -14.72 -1.51 28.61
CA LYS A 69 -15.50 -0.33 29.05
C LYS A 69 -15.74 0.69 27.94
N ASN A 70 -14.87 0.74 26.93
CA ASN A 70 -14.97 1.63 25.78
C ASN A 70 -15.54 0.94 24.51
N ASN A 71 -16.14 -0.24 24.62
CA ASN A 71 -16.67 -1.02 23.50
C ASN A 71 -15.65 -1.26 22.37
N LYS A 72 -14.38 -1.47 22.74
CA LYS A 72 -13.31 -1.82 21.78
C LYS A 72 -13.06 -3.31 21.79
N GLN A 73 -12.57 -3.86 20.67
CA GLN A 73 -12.13 -5.26 20.59
C GLN A 73 -11.07 -5.56 21.65
N THR A 74 -10.87 -6.82 22.04
CA THR A 74 -9.77 -7.19 22.97
C THR A 74 -9.04 -8.48 22.61
N ASN A 75 -9.29 -9.03 21.42
CA ASN A 75 -8.76 -10.34 21.01
C ASN A 75 -7.27 -10.30 20.62
N HIS A 76 -6.77 -9.19 20.13
CA HIS A 76 -5.37 -9.02 19.73
C HIS A 76 -4.95 -7.55 19.86
N VAL A 77 -3.65 -7.29 19.97
CA VAL A 77 -3.16 -5.91 19.90
C VAL A 77 -3.38 -5.36 18.50
N ASP A 78 -4.37 -4.47 18.36
CA ASP A 78 -4.46 -3.60 17.19
C ASP A 78 -3.53 -2.40 17.41
N LEU A 79 -2.73 -2.06 16.40
CA LEU A 79 -1.93 -0.82 16.41
C LEU A 79 -2.78 0.38 16.01
N LYS A 80 -4.09 0.34 16.30
CA LYS A 80 -5.07 1.38 16.00
C LYS A 80 -5.00 2.53 16.99
N PHE A 81 -3.82 2.81 17.58
CA PHE A 81 -3.67 3.83 18.61
C PHE A 81 -4.02 5.21 18.05
N THR A 82 -5.28 5.60 18.31
CA THR A 82 -6.06 6.65 17.63
C THR A 82 -6.23 6.35 16.14
N GLY A 83 -7.46 6.15 15.67
CA GLY A 83 -7.77 5.94 14.24
C GLY A 83 -7.23 7.06 13.32
N ASP A 84 -6.78 8.15 13.93
CA ASP A 84 -6.05 9.23 13.31
C ASP A 84 -4.67 8.81 12.74
N MET A 85 -3.96 7.78 13.26
CA MET A 85 -2.66 7.34 12.68
C MET A 85 -2.85 6.82 11.25
N TRP A 86 -3.77 5.87 11.08
CA TRP A 86 -4.13 5.27 9.79
C TRP A 86 -4.89 6.21 8.85
N ARG A 87 -5.46 7.29 9.38
CA ARG A 87 -6.01 8.41 8.60
C ARG A 87 -4.90 9.34 8.10
N ASP A 88 -3.83 9.47 8.88
CA ASP A 88 -2.70 10.34 8.55
C ASP A 88 -1.68 9.62 7.68
N ILE A 89 -1.72 8.29 7.53
CA ILE A 89 -0.94 7.56 6.54
C ILE A 89 -1.60 7.69 5.17
N ASP A 90 -0.88 8.27 4.21
CA ASP A 90 -1.35 8.47 2.84
C ASP A 90 -0.20 8.22 1.85
N VAL A 91 -0.55 8.06 0.58
CA VAL A 91 0.40 8.05 -0.52
C VAL A 91 0.84 9.49 -0.77
N ILE A 92 2.05 9.85 -0.36
CA ILE A 92 2.51 11.26 -0.43
C ILE A 92 3.24 11.55 -1.74
N SER A 93 3.96 10.57 -2.28
CA SER A 93 4.61 10.69 -3.57
C SER A 93 4.65 9.37 -4.30
N SER A 94 4.54 9.45 -5.62
CA SER A 94 4.82 8.39 -6.56
C SER A 94 5.86 8.93 -7.54
N GLU A 95 7.10 8.47 -7.42
CA GLU A 95 8.19 8.86 -8.31
C GLU A 95 8.57 7.70 -9.23
N LEU A 96 8.74 8.00 -10.51
CA LEU A 96 9.39 7.09 -11.45
C LEU A 96 10.90 7.33 -11.39
N LYS A 97 11.64 6.35 -10.90
CA LYS A 97 13.10 6.31 -10.88
C LYS A 97 13.58 5.30 -11.90
N GLY A 98 13.71 5.74 -13.15
CA GLY A 98 14.09 4.87 -14.26
C GLY A 98 12.99 3.86 -14.57
N ASP A 99 13.28 2.58 -14.36
CA ASP A 99 12.36 1.45 -14.51
C ASP A 99 11.58 1.12 -13.22
N THR A 100 11.85 1.84 -12.12
CA THR A 100 11.25 1.59 -10.82
C THR A 100 10.23 2.66 -10.47
N ALA A 101 8.99 2.26 -10.17
CA ALA A 101 8.00 3.13 -9.55
C ALA A 101 8.11 3.02 -8.03
N VAL A 102 8.38 4.12 -7.35
CA VAL A 102 8.49 4.17 -5.88
C VAL A 102 7.33 4.98 -5.35
N THR A 103 6.44 4.32 -4.59
CA THR A 103 5.44 5.01 -3.79
C THR A 103 5.89 5.10 -2.34
N VAL A 104 5.93 6.32 -1.81
CA VAL A 104 6.19 6.55 -0.38
C VAL A 104 4.85 6.71 0.33
N VAL A 105 4.52 5.71 1.14
CA VAL A 105 3.40 5.73 2.08
C VAL A 105 3.93 6.22 3.42
N THR A 106 3.57 7.44 3.81
CA THR A 106 4.02 7.99 5.10
C THR A 106 2.99 8.94 5.70
N ALA A 107 3.29 9.52 6.86
CA ALA A 107 2.41 10.41 7.57
C ALA A 107 2.24 11.76 6.83
N LYS A 108 1.06 11.99 6.25
CA LYS A 108 0.62 13.23 5.59
C LYS A 108 0.69 14.45 6.50
N ASN A 109 0.35 14.24 7.78
CA ASN A 109 0.35 15.28 8.80
C ASN A 109 1.33 14.91 9.91
N ALA A 110 2.59 15.35 9.77
CA ALA A 110 3.54 15.44 10.90
C ALA A 110 3.18 16.58 11.88
N ILE A 111 1.91 17.01 11.89
CA ILE A 111 1.43 18.14 12.68
C ILE A 111 1.49 17.74 14.16
N ASN A 112 2.25 18.53 14.92
CA ASN A 112 2.45 18.44 16.37
C ASN A 112 1.15 18.07 17.12
N ARG A 113 0.93 16.78 17.41
CA ARG A 113 -0.15 16.28 18.29
C ARG A 113 0.17 16.50 19.77
N GLY A 114 0.78 17.62 20.12
CA GLY A 114 1.13 18.00 21.49
C GLY A 114 2.18 17.15 22.21
N LYS A 115 2.39 15.86 21.88
CA LYS A 115 3.39 14.99 22.55
C LYS A 115 4.20 14.05 21.66
N LEU A 116 3.68 13.49 20.56
CA LEU A 116 4.44 12.60 19.64
C LEU A 116 3.94 12.75 18.20
N LYS A 117 4.86 12.73 17.22
CA LYS A 117 4.53 12.69 15.79
C LYS A 117 4.12 11.26 15.39
N THR A 118 3.37 11.14 14.29
CA THR A 118 3.00 9.82 13.71
C THR A 118 4.22 8.96 13.43
N GLU A 119 5.31 9.57 12.96
CA GLU A 119 6.60 8.92 12.75
C GLU A 119 7.19 8.33 14.04
N ASP A 120 7.18 9.09 15.14
CA ASP A 120 7.66 8.60 16.45
C ASP A 120 6.85 7.39 16.92
N ILE A 121 5.55 7.39 16.66
CA ILE A 121 4.66 6.27 17.02
C ILE A 121 5.00 5.03 16.18
N MET A 122 5.21 5.20 14.88
CA MET A 122 5.62 4.11 13.99
C MET A 122 6.96 3.53 14.40
N PHE A 123 7.95 4.38 14.71
CA PHE A 123 9.27 3.96 15.15
C PHE A 123 9.21 3.18 16.48
N ASN A 124 8.49 3.71 17.48
CA ASN A 124 8.32 3.01 18.77
C ASN A 124 7.61 1.65 18.62
N ASN A 125 6.67 1.54 17.69
CA ASN A 125 6.03 0.25 17.39
C ASN A 125 6.97 -0.69 16.64
N ALA A 126 7.81 -0.16 15.75
CA ALA A 126 8.79 -0.96 15.03
C ALA A 126 9.83 -1.58 15.97
N GLU A 127 10.27 -0.86 17.00
CA GLU A 127 11.14 -1.43 18.05
C GLU A 127 10.49 -2.59 18.81
N ARG A 128 9.16 -2.56 18.98
CA ARG A 128 8.42 -3.58 19.75
C ARG A 128 8.00 -4.78 18.93
N TYR A 129 7.60 -4.55 17.69
CA TYR A 129 6.92 -5.55 16.86
C TYR A 129 7.68 -5.88 15.57
N GLY A 130 8.85 -5.29 15.36
CA GLY A 130 9.58 -5.37 14.10
C GLY A 130 8.95 -4.51 13.02
N ASP A 131 9.35 -4.70 11.77
CA ASP A 131 8.80 -3.95 10.64
C ASP A 131 7.38 -4.42 10.29
N PHE A 132 6.42 -4.05 11.12
CA PHE A 132 5.02 -4.46 10.98
C PHE A 132 4.35 -3.87 9.73
N MET A 133 4.94 -2.80 9.17
CA MET A 133 4.47 -2.09 7.97
C MET A 133 5.00 -2.70 6.66
N ALA A 134 6.02 -3.55 6.71
CA ALA A 134 6.43 -4.33 5.55
C ALA A 134 5.30 -5.26 5.10
N LEU A 135 5.18 -5.44 3.79
CA LEU A 135 4.35 -6.51 3.22
C LEU A 135 5.04 -7.85 3.45
N SER A 136 4.25 -8.87 3.72
CA SER A 136 4.70 -10.27 3.61
C SER A 136 4.80 -10.68 2.13
N PRO A 137 5.53 -11.74 1.78
CA PRO A 137 5.65 -12.21 0.39
C PRO A 137 4.29 -12.46 -0.29
N GLU A 138 3.32 -13.00 0.45
CA GLU A 138 1.96 -13.26 -0.05
C GLU A 138 1.19 -11.96 -0.31
N GLU A 139 1.46 -10.91 0.45
CA GLU A 139 0.87 -9.59 0.26
C GLU A 139 1.55 -8.83 -0.89
N GLU A 140 2.86 -9.00 -1.07
CA GLU A 140 3.58 -8.51 -2.24
C GLU A 140 3.02 -9.10 -3.53
N GLU A 141 2.74 -10.41 -3.56
CA GLU A 141 2.12 -11.08 -4.71
C GLU A 141 0.71 -10.54 -5.00
N GLN A 142 -0.08 -10.25 -3.97
CA GLN A 142 -1.40 -9.62 -4.13
C GLN A 142 -1.29 -8.24 -4.78
N VAL A 143 -0.35 -7.41 -4.33
CA VAL A 143 -0.13 -6.07 -4.91
C VAL A 143 0.40 -6.18 -6.35
N ALA A 144 1.32 -7.11 -6.61
CA ALA A 144 1.82 -7.39 -7.96
C ALA A 144 0.70 -7.82 -8.91
N SER A 145 -0.21 -8.67 -8.46
CA SER A 145 -1.38 -9.08 -9.26
C SER A 145 -2.29 -7.89 -9.62
N VAL A 146 -2.46 -6.93 -8.70
CA VAL A 146 -3.19 -5.69 -9.00
C VAL A 146 -2.44 -4.86 -10.03
N PHE A 147 -1.12 -4.72 -9.90
CA PHE A 147 -0.29 -4.01 -10.88
C PHE A 147 -0.44 -4.61 -12.28
N ASP A 148 -0.26 -5.92 -12.42
CA ASP A 148 -0.34 -6.64 -13.70
C ASP A 148 -1.72 -6.47 -14.34
N LYS A 149 -2.79 -6.54 -13.53
CA LYS A 149 -4.16 -6.34 -13.99
C LYS A 149 -4.39 -4.93 -14.51
N GLU A 150 -3.91 -3.90 -13.82
CA GLU A 150 -4.08 -2.51 -14.28
C GLU A 150 -3.20 -2.23 -15.51
N LEU A 151 -1.98 -2.77 -15.56
CA LEU A 151 -1.10 -2.67 -16.72
C LEU A 151 -1.71 -3.34 -17.95
N GLN A 152 -2.30 -4.52 -17.80
CA GLN A 152 -2.96 -5.23 -18.89
C GLN A 152 -4.10 -4.41 -19.50
N LYS A 153 -4.92 -3.73 -18.68
CA LYS A 153 -5.96 -2.84 -19.21
C LYS A 153 -5.39 -1.71 -20.08
N VAL A 154 -4.21 -1.19 -19.74
CA VAL A 154 -3.52 -0.17 -20.54
C VAL A 154 -3.05 -0.76 -21.86
N ILE A 155 -2.47 -1.96 -21.84
CA ILE A 155 -2.05 -2.69 -23.04
C ILE A 155 -3.27 -2.94 -23.95
N ASP A 156 -4.35 -3.53 -23.43
CA ASP A 156 -5.56 -3.85 -24.18
C ASP A 156 -6.13 -2.58 -24.84
N LYS A 157 -6.18 -1.46 -24.11
CA LYS A 157 -6.65 -0.18 -24.66
C LYS A 157 -5.84 0.29 -25.88
N ILE A 158 -4.53 0.02 -25.92
CA ILE A 158 -3.64 0.44 -27.02
C ILE A 158 -3.75 -0.51 -28.22
N PHE A 159 -3.89 -1.81 -27.97
CA PHE A 159 -3.82 -2.84 -29.01
C PHE A 159 -5.18 -3.30 -29.53
N GLU A 160 -6.28 -3.07 -28.81
CA GLU A 160 -7.64 -3.39 -29.26
C GLU A 160 -8.33 -2.23 -30.00
N ASN A 161 -7.93 -0.97 -29.75
CA ASN A 161 -8.57 0.22 -30.33
C ASN A 161 -7.83 0.82 -31.54
N GLY A 162 -6.83 0.16 -32.12
CA GLY A 162 -6.11 0.72 -33.28
C GLY A 162 -5.30 -0.27 -34.07
#